data_AF-A0A9C8E4J6-F1
#
_entry.id   AF-A0A9C8E4J6-F1
#
_cell.length_a   1.000
_cell.length_b   1.000
_cell.length_c   1.000
_cell.angle_alpha   90.00
_cell.angle_beta   90.00
_cell.angle_gamma   90.00
#
_symmetry.space_group_name_H-M   'P 1'
#
loop_
_entity.id
_entity.type
_entity.pdbx_description
1 polymer ?
#
loop_
_entity_poly.entity_id
_entity_poly.type
_entity_poly.pdbx_seq_one_letter_code
_entity_poly.pdbx_strand_id
1 'polypeptide(L)'
;MPTNIYIRMAEHPQVILDTMDKIKRERFRRRQQKLFGYKVSAALFLLGVILFLLDKFLRFGSIFQYTGFILWCAAIAGGALSFRAPLPSWPKNQFEAARRILYTLRDDTGRKGRVVGWLDLTGPMQPKKRVRTARSRSGKKKQYYRDPWFKVKIKLADGNLLRLTFVDIVKQKAGSIVDHRTNFTAKLVYNPSIYKVGHIPQAELPLPGTRVSISDGIIILKAGVKRNPIPVREILETLKAVYERLEPLSPLKG
;
A
#
# COMPACT_ATOMS: atom_id res chain seq x y z
N MET A 1 -9.80 16.33 0.89
CA MET A 1 -9.67 15.28 -0.16
C MET A 1 -8.52 14.36 0.20
N PRO A 2 -8.63 13.04 0.02
CA PRO A 2 -7.50 12.13 0.26
C PRO A 2 -6.36 12.51 -0.69
N THR A 3 -5.17 12.73 -0.15
CA THR A 3 -3.98 12.97 -0.97
C THR A 3 -3.70 11.70 -1.75
N ASN A 4 -4.00 11.76 -3.05
CA ASN A 4 -3.74 10.69 -4.00
C ASN A 4 -2.23 10.51 -4.12
N ILE A 5 -1.70 9.41 -3.61
CA ILE A 5 -0.27 9.10 -3.76
C ILE A 5 -0.09 8.22 -4.98
N TYR A 6 0.67 8.73 -5.93
CA TYR A 6 1.15 8.00 -7.09
C TYR A 6 2.66 8.08 -7.09
N ILE A 7 3.32 6.92 -6.98
CA ILE A 7 4.79 6.83 -6.97
C ILE A 7 5.21 6.21 -8.30
N ARG A 8 5.90 6.98 -9.14
CA ARG A 8 6.56 6.46 -10.33
C ARG A 8 7.92 5.90 -9.94
N MET A 9 8.24 4.71 -10.43
CA MET A 9 9.49 4.01 -10.18
C MET A 9 10.28 3.93 -11.48
N ALA A 10 11.52 4.41 -11.48
CA ALA A 10 12.43 4.31 -12.61
C ALA A 10 13.90 4.23 -12.15
N GLU A 11 14.11 3.75 -10.92
CA GLU A 11 15.38 3.84 -10.20
C GLU A 11 15.80 2.50 -9.61
N HIS A 12 16.99 2.47 -8.99
CA HIS A 12 17.44 1.33 -8.21
C HIS A 12 16.47 1.03 -7.04
N PRO A 13 16.18 -0.25 -6.72
CA PRO A 13 15.19 -0.58 -5.69
C PRO A 13 15.47 0.05 -4.33
N GLN A 14 16.74 0.20 -3.93
CA GLN A 14 17.11 0.86 -2.67
C GLN A 14 16.60 2.32 -2.60
N VAL A 15 16.77 3.11 -3.66
CA VAL A 15 16.32 4.51 -3.71
C VAL A 15 14.79 4.60 -3.62
N ILE A 16 14.09 3.66 -4.25
CA ILE A 16 12.63 3.56 -4.18
C ILE A 16 12.20 3.23 -2.75
N LEU A 17 12.85 2.27 -2.10
CA LEU A 17 12.56 1.88 -0.71
C LEU A 17 12.82 3.03 0.26
N ASP A 18 13.92 3.77 0.09
CA ASP A 18 14.23 4.95 0.91
C ASP A 18 13.18 6.04 0.75
N THR A 19 12.68 6.25 -0.48
CA THR A 19 11.56 7.17 -0.77
C THR A 19 10.28 6.71 -0.09
N MET A 20 9.96 5.41 -0.14
CA MET A 20 8.81 4.84 0.57
C MET A 20 8.95 5.01 2.09
N ASP A 21 10.13 4.78 2.65
CA ASP A 21 10.40 4.93 4.08
C ASP A 21 10.36 6.40 4.53
N LYS A 22 10.79 7.34 3.67
CA LYS A 22 10.58 8.78 3.90
C LYS A 22 9.09 9.11 3.96
N ILE A 23 8.29 8.65 3.00
CA ILE A 23 6.83 8.85 2.96
C ILE A 23 6.17 8.27 4.24
N LYS A 24 6.60 7.07 4.67
CA LYS A 24 6.10 6.43 5.90
C LYS A 24 6.45 7.24 7.15
N ARG A 25 7.70 7.71 7.26
CA ARG A 25 8.17 8.55 8.38
C ARG A 25 7.47 9.90 8.44
N GLU A 26 7.28 10.57 7.30
CA GLU A 26 6.56 11.84 7.23
C GLU A 26 5.11 11.68 7.72
N ARG A 27 4.43 10.60 7.32
CA ARG A 27 3.08 10.31 7.81
C ARG A 27 3.06 10.05 9.32
N PHE A 28 4.02 9.25 9.82
CA PHE A 28 4.12 8.98 11.25
C PHE A 28 4.35 10.28 12.04
N ARG A 29 5.28 11.13 11.58
CA ARG A 29 5.55 12.45 12.17
C ARG A 29 4.31 13.34 12.17
N ARG A 30 3.58 13.46 11.05
CA ARG A 30 2.34 14.25 10.99
C ARG A 30 1.24 13.71 11.90
N ARG A 31 1.14 12.38 12.04
CA ARG A 31 0.19 11.76 12.98
C ARG A 31 0.57 12.05 14.43
N GLN A 32 1.84 11.93 14.77
CA GLN A 32 2.35 12.26 16.11
C GLN A 32 2.16 13.74 16.43
N GLN A 33 2.47 14.65 15.50
CA GLN A 33 2.24 16.09 15.67
C GLN A 33 0.77 16.43 15.94
N LYS A 34 -0.17 15.77 15.23
CA LYS A 34 -1.61 15.94 15.50
C LYS A 34 -2.02 15.39 16.86
N LEU A 35 -1.58 14.18 17.21
CA LEU A 35 -1.88 13.59 18.51
C LEU A 35 -1.33 14.45 19.64
N PHE A 36 -0.12 14.98 19.46
CA PHE A 36 0.47 15.94 20.38
C PHE A 36 -0.36 17.23 20.47
N GLY A 37 -0.74 17.83 19.34
CA GLY A 37 -1.61 19.01 19.32
C GLY A 37 -2.95 18.79 20.04
N TYR A 38 -3.58 17.62 19.87
CA TYR A 38 -4.79 17.25 20.61
C TYR A 38 -4.53 17.10 22.11
N LYS A 39 -3.43 16.44 22.50
CA LYS A 39 -3.05 16.29 23.92
C LYS A 39 -2.80 17.64 24.58
N VAL A 40 -2.07 18.54 23.91
CA VAL A 40 -1.81 19.90 24.40
C VAL A 40 -3.11 20.69 24.52
N SER A 41 -3.98 20.64 23.51
CA SER A 41 -5.26 21.34 23.54
C SER A 41 -6.17 20.82 24.67
N ALA A 42 -6.23 19.50 24.89
CA ALA A 42 -6.98 18.90 25.98
C ALA A 42 -6.40 19.28 27.36
N ALA A 43 -5.08 19.30 27.50
CA ALA A 43 -4.41 19.71 28.74
C ALA A 43 -4.67 21.18 29.08
N LEU A 44 -4.57 22.09 28.10
CA LEU A 44 -4.90 23.51 28.27
C LEU A 44 -6.37 23.71 28.67
N PHE A 45 -7.28 22.95 28.06
CA PHE A 45 -8.69 23.00 28.39
C PHE A 45 -8.95 22.58 29.84
N LEU A 46 -8.39 21.46 30.27
CA LEU A 46 -8.48 20.96 31.66
C LEU A 46 -7.86 21.95 32.65
N LEU A 47 -6.71 22.53 32.34
CA LEU A 47 -6.06 23.53 33.19
C LEU A 47 -6.96 24.76 33.37
N GLY A 48 -7.61 25.24 32.31
CA GLY A 48 -8.58 26.33 32.39
C GLY A 48 -9.76 26.01 33.32
N VAL A 49 -10.27 24.76 33.30
CA VAL A 49 -11.32 24.30 34.23
C VAL A 49 -10.83 24.34 35.68
N ILE A 50 -9.62 23.84 35.96
CA ILE A 50 -9.03 23.83 37.31
C ILE A 50 -8.88 25.25 37.84
N LEU A 51 -8.35 26.19 37.04
CA LEU A 51 -8.20 27.59 37.44
C LEU A 51 -9.54 28.27 37.72
N PHE A 52 -10.55 27.99 36.90
CA PHE A 52 -11.90 28.51 37.12
C PHE A 52 -12.51 28.00 38.44
N LEU A 53 -12.30 26.73 38.78
CA LEU A 53 -12.76 26.15 40.05
C LEU A 53 -12.01 26.72 41.26
N LEU A 54 -10.68 26.88 41.15
CA LEU A 54 -9.86 27.50 42.20
C LEU A 54 -10.31 28.93 42.51
N ASP A 55 -10.65 29.70 41.47
CA ASP A 55 -11.15 31.05 41.64
C ASP A 55 -12.44 31.11 42.47
N LYS A 56 -13.39 30.24 42.14
CA LYS A 56 -14.67 30.12 42.87
C LYS A 56 -14.46 29.70 44.32
N PHE A 57 -13.49 28.84 44.59
CA PHE A 57 -13.21 28.34 45.93
C PHE A 57 -12.48 29.37 46.79
N LEU A 58 -11.44 30.02 46.25
CA LEU A 58 -10.54 30.88 47.02
C LEU A 58 -10.98 32.35 47.05
N ARG A 59 -11.99 32.75 46.25
CA ARG A 59 -12.48 34.14 46.15
C ARG A 59 -11.40 35.17 45.80
N PHE A 60 -10.37 34.77 45.04
CA PHE A 60 -9.23 35.61 44.67
C PHE A 60 -9.54 36.73 43.66
N GLY A 61 -10.79 36.90 43.23
CA GLY A 61 -11.21 37.93 42.28
C GLY A 61 -11.08 37.50 40.81
N SER A 62 -11.43 38.34 39.85
CA SER A 62 -11.62 37.94 38.44
C SER A 62 -10.37 37.51 37.65
N ILE A 63 -9.16 37.59 38.22
CA ILE A 63 -7.88 37.34 37.51
C ILE A 63 -7.78 35.88 37.01
N PHE A 64 -8.17 34.90 37.82
CA PHE A 64 -8.12 33.50 37.44
C PHE A 64 -9.18 33.13 36.38
N GLN A 65 -10.32 33.84 36.37
CA GLN A 65 -11.34 33.67 35.33
C GLN A 65 -10.85 34.14 33.96
N TYR A 66 -10.21 35.31 33.89
CA TYR A 66 -9.63 35.79 32.63
C TYR A 66 -8.51 34.87 32.13
N THR A 67 -7.66 34.37 33.03
CA THR A 67 -6.59 33.42 32.68
C THR A 67 -7.15 32.10 32.14
N GLY A 68 -8.18 31.55 32.79
CA GLY A 68 -8.88 30.35 32.32
C GLY A 68 -9.50 30.54 30.94
N PHE A 69 -10.11 31.71 30.68
CA PHE A 69 -10.69 32.03 29.38
C PHE A 69 -9.63 32.10 28.26
N ILE A 70 -8.49 32.73 28.52
CA ILE A 70 -7.36 32.78 27.57
C ILE A 70 -6.87 31.36 27.25
N LEU A 71 -6.75 30.49 28.25
CA LEU A 71 -6.36 29.08 28.07
C LEU A 71 -7.36 28.31 27.21
N TRP A 72 -8.66 28.54 27.38
CA TRP A 72 -9.69 27.93 26.53
C TRP A 72 -9.64 28.44 25.10
N CYS A 73 -9.45 29.75 24.88
CA CYS A 73 -9.23 30.30 23.53
C CYS A 73 -8.01 29.65 22.86
N ALA A 74 -6.90 29.50 23.58
CA ALA A 74 -5.69 28.84 23.08
C ALA A 74 -5.93 27.35 22.77
N ALA A 75 -6.66 26.64 23.64
CA ALA A 75 -7.03 25.24 23.44
C ALA A 75 -7.89 25.04 22.18
N ILE A 76 -8.90 25.89 21.99
CA ILE A 76 -9.79 25.85 20.82
C ILE A 76 -9.00 26.15 19.55
N ALA A 77 -8.16 27.20 19.56
CA ALA A 77 -7.33 27.55 18.42
C ALA A 77 -6.35 26.42 18.04
N GLY A 78 -5.65 25.85 19.03
CA GLY A 78 -4.73 24.72 18.84
C GLY A 78 -5.43 23.46 18.32
N GLY A 79 -6.64 23.17 18.84
CA GLY A 79 -7.49 22.09 18.37
C GLY A 79 -7.92 22.31 16.90
N ALA A 80 -8.44 23.49 16.58
CA ALA A 80 -8.90 23.85 15.24
C ALA A 80 -7.77 23.75 14.20
N LEU A 81 -6.57 24.24 14.52
CA LEU A 81 -5.39 24.10 13.65
C LEU A 81 -5.02 22.62 13.44
N SER A 82 -5.12 21.80 14.50
CA SER A 82 -4.87 20.35 14.42
C SER A 82 -5.91 19.63 13.55
N PHE A 83 -7.16 20.11 13.50
CA PHE A 83 -8.20 19.57 12.63
C PHE A 83 -8.01 19.93 11.14
N ARG A 84 -7.52 21.15 10.84
CA ARG A 84 -7.44 21.67 9.45
C ARG A 84 -6.57 20.86 8.49
N ALA A 85 -5.53 20.17 8.97
CA ALA A 85 -4.65 19.40 8.11
C ALA A 85 -5.19 17.96 7.90
N PRO A 86 -5.81 17.55 6.79
CA PRO A 86 -6.23 16.16 6.63
C PRO A 86 -5.01 15.21 6.68
N LEU A 87 -5.14 14.10 7.41
CA LEU A 87 -4.15 13.01 7.33
C LEU A 87 -4.30 12.33 5.95
N PRO A 88 -3.20 12.07 5.21
CA PRO A 88 -3.28 11.28 3.99
C PRO A 88 -3.83 9.89 4.31
N SER A 89 -5.03 9.59 3.81
CA SER A 89 -5.62 8.26 3.87
C SER A 89 -5.24 7.50 2.61
N TRP A 90 -4.10 6.79 2.65
CA TRP A 90 -3.75 5.82 1.62
C TRP A 90 -4.01 4.39 2.13
N PRO A 91 -4.29 3.45 1.23
CA PRO A 91 -4.60 2.09 1.61
C PRO A 91 -3.30 1.37 2.02
N LYS A 92 -3.17 1.14 3.33
CA LYS A 92 -1.92 0.72 3.99
C LYS A 92 -1.42 -0.64 3.49
N ASN A 93 -2.34 -1.53 3.15
CA ASN A 93 -2.02 -2.91 2.79
C ASN A 93 -1.33 -2.98 1.42
N GLN A 94 -1.78 -2.20 0.43
CA GLN A 94 -1.10 -2.07 -0.87
C GLN A 94 0.31 -1.48 -0.70
N PHE A 95 0.44 -0.42 0.11
CA PHE A 95 1.74 0.23 0.34
C PHE A 95 2.75 -0.74 0.98
N GLU A 96 2.37 -1.42 2.05
CA GLU A 96 3.25 -2.39 2.72
C GLU A 96 3.52 -3.62 1.84
N ALA A 97 2.53 -4.03 1.03
CA ALA A 97 2.73 -5.13 0.09
C ALA A 97 3.76 -4.80 -0.99
N ALA A 98 3.61 -3.64 -1.66
CA ALA A 98 4.60 -3.18 -2.64
C ALA A 98 5.99 -3.02 -2.01
N ARG A 99 6.08 -2.43 -0.80
CA ARG A 99 7.34 -2.26 -0.08
C ARG A 99 8.03 -3.60 0.18
N ARG A 100 7.29 -4.60 0.68
CA ARG A 100 7.84 -5.94 0.96
C ARG A 100 8.32 -6.63 -0.32
N ILE A 101 7.54 -6.56 -1.41
CA ILE A 101 7.94 -7.14 -2.70
C ILE A 101 9.23 -6.49 -3.20
N LEU A 102 9.29 -5.16 -3.20
CA LEU A 102 10.48 -4.42 -3.64
C LEU A 102 11.69 -4.69 -2.75
N TYR A 103 11.48 -4.83 -1.44
CA TYR A 103 12.52 -5.15 -0.48
C TYR A 103 13.12 -6.54 -0.76
N THR A 104 12.28 -7.56 -0.96
CA THR A 104 12.76 -8.91 -1.28
C THR A 104 13.45 -8.95 -2.63
N LEU A 105 12.87 -8.33 -3.66
CA LEU A 105 13.44 -8.36 -5.02
C LEU A 105 14.68 -7.48 -5.17
N ARG A 106 14.98 -6.59 -4.21
CA ARG A 106 16.16 -5.72 -4.26
C ARG A 106 17.43 -6.54 -4.43
N ASP A 107 17.56 -7.61 -3.65
CA ASP A 107 18.78 -8.41 -3.60
C ASP A 107 18.94 -9.29 -4.87
N ASP A 108 17.82 -9.61 -5.54
CA ASP A 108 17.80 -10.32 -6.84
C ASP A 108 17.99 -9.37 -8.03
N THR A 109 17.91 -8.06 -7.81
CA THR A 109 18.12 -7.06 -8.86
C THR A 109 19.63 -6.94 -9.10
N GLY A 110 20.09 -7.03 -10.35
CA GLY A 110 21.53 -6.90 -10.65
C GLY A 110 22.11 -5.57 -10.12
N ARG A 111 23.44 -5.48 -9.89
CA ARG A 111 24.11 -4.30 -9.29
C ARG A 111 23.76 -2.95 -9.96
N LYS A 112 23.47 -2.95 -11.26
CA LYS A 112 23.04 -1.77 -12.06
C LYS A 112 21.58 -1.86 -12.52
N GLY A 113 20.85 -2.84 -12.02
CA GLY A 113 19.46 -3.11 -12.37
C GLY A 113 18.54 -2.02 -11.82
N ARG A 114 17.54 -1.66 -12.62
CA ARG A 114 16.54 -0.66 -12.27
C ARG A 114 15.16 -1.29 -12.21
N VAL A 115 14.34 -0.80 -11.30
CA VAL A 115 12.92 -1.13 -11.23
C VAL A 115 12.15 -0.04 -11.96
N VAL A 116 11.40 -0.44 -12.98
CA VAL A 116 10.56 0.47 -13.77
C VAL A 116 9.10 0.13 -13.54
N GLY A 117 8.30 1.11 -13.15
CA GLY A 117 6.91 0.85 -12.79
C GLY A 117 6.22 2.01 -12.11
N TRP A 118 5.12 1.69 -11.44
CA TRP A 118 4.39 2.63 -10.61
C TRP A 118 3.57 1.95 -9.52
N LEU A 119 3.27 2.72 -8.47
CA LEU A 119 2.43 2.36 -7.33
C LEU A 119 1.36 3.46 -7.19
N ASP A 120 0.10 3.10 -7.44
CA ASP A 120 -1.08 3.95 -7.31
C ASP A 120 -1.80 3.58 -6.01
N LEU A 121 -1.88 4.56 -5.09
CA LEU A 121 -2.52 4.42 -3.79
C LEU A 121 -3.78 5.30 -3.68
N THR A 122 -4.35 5.74 -4.80
CA THR A 122 -5.60 6.53 -4.82
C THR A 122 -6.82 5.70 -4.44
N GLY A 123 -6.67 4.38 -4.41
CA GLY A 123 -7.71 3.40 -4.08
C GLY A 123 -8.62 3.04 -5.27
N PRO A 124 -9.44 1.99 -5.09
CA PRO A 124 -10.14 1.35 -6.20
C PRO A 124 -11.43 2.06 -6.63
N MET A 125 -12.08 2.81 -5.75
CA MET A 125 -13.39 3.44 -5.99
C MET A 125 -13.31 4.78 -6.75
N GLN A 126 -12.18 5.09 -7.37
CA GLN A 126 -12.03 6.30 -8.16
C GLN A 126 -12.94 6.23 -9.40
N PRO A 127 -13.66 7.30 -9.77
CA PRO A 127 -14.54 7.30 -10.95
C PRO A 127 -13.85 6.86 -12.24
N LYS A 128 -12.58 7.26 -12.43
CA LYS A 128 -11.74 6.90 -13.58
C LYS A 128 -11.38 5.41 -13.66
N LYS A 129 -11.51 4.65 -12.57
CA LYS A 129 -11.19 3.21 -12.48
C LYS A 129 -12.44 2.32 -12.60
N ARG A 130 -13.61 2.93 -12.83
CA ARG A 130 -14.88 2.23 -12.99
C ARG A 130 -14.97 1.64 -14.40
N VAL A 131 -15.09 0.32 -14.47
CA VAL A 131 -15.13 -0.43 -15.73
C VAL A 131 -16.57 -0.62 -16.21
N ARG A 132 -17.51 -0.84 -15.29
CA ARG A 132 -18.91 -1.11 -15.63
C ARG A 132 -19.86 -0.63 -14.56
N THR A 133 -21.03 -0.17 -14.97
CA THR A 133 -22.20 0.03 -14.10
C THR A 133 -23.31 -0.90 -14.55
N ALA A 134 -24.02 -1.51 -13.62
CA ALA A 134 -25.18 -2.37 -13.89
C ALA A 134 -26.27 -2.12 -12.85
N ARG A 135 -27.45 -2.70 -13.06
CA ARG A 135 -28.52 -2.78 -12.04
C ARG A 135 -28.69 -4.22 -11.57
N SER A 136 -29.08 -4.40 -10.31
CA SER A 136 -29.54 -5.70 -9.81
C SER A 136 -31.01 -5.95 -10.17
N ARG A 137 -31.48 -7.20 -10.03
CA ARG A 137 -32.92 -7.52 -10.13
C ARG A 137 -33.80 -6.63 -9.23
N SER A 138 -33.32 -6.26 -8.05
CA SER A 138 -34.01 -5.34 -7.12
C SER A 138 -33.81 -3.84 -7.45
N GLY A 139 -33.46 -3.48 -8.69
CA GLY A 139 -33.22 -2.09 -9.13
C GLY A 139 -31.94 -1.40 -8.62
N LYS A 140 -31.30 -1.91 -7.55
CA LYS A 140 -30.11 -1.29 -6.94
C LYS A 140 -28.91 -1.20 -7.90
N LYS A 141 -28.22 -0.05 -7.89
CA LYS A 141 -27.02 0.21 -8.69
C LYS A 141 -25.85 -0.67 -8.23
N LYS A 142 -25.19 -1.31 -9.20
CA LYS A 142 -23.95 -2.07 -9.05
C LYS A 142 -22.85 -1.38 -9.84
N GLN A 143 -21.69 -1.18 -9.24
CA GLN A 143 -20.51 -0.62 -9.89
C GLN A 143 -19.36 -1.60 -9.79
N TYR A 144 -18.63 -1.76 -10.88
CA TYR A 144 -17.46 -2.62 -10.99
C TYR A 144 -16.25 -1.75 -11.25
N TYR A 145 -15.26 -1.87 -10.39
CA TYR A 145 -13.99 -1.15 -10.45
C TYR A 145 -12.86 -2.13 -10.72
N ARG A 146 -11.88 -1.67 -11.51
CA ARG A 146 -10.63 -2.38 -11.74
C ARG A 146 -9.50 -1.39 -11.51
N ASP A 147 -8.73 -1.65 -10.46
CA ASP A 147 -7.68 -0.78 -10.00
C ASP A 147 -6.33 -1.49 -10.10
N PRO A 148 -5.60 -1.32 -11.23
CA PRO A 148 -4.20 -1.65 -11.23
C PRO A 148 -3.52 -0.70 -10.24
N TRP A 149 -3.00 -1.21 -9.13
CA TRP A 149 -2.42 -0.39 -8.07
C TRP A 149 -0.90 -0.55 -7.97
N PHE A 150 -0.34 -1.66 -8.47
CA PHE A 150 1.11 -1.87 -8.50
C PHE A 150 1.50 -2.60 -9.77
N LYS A 151 2.44 -2.00 -10.50
CA LYS A 151 3.01 -2.58 -11.72
C LYS A 151 4.50 -2.30 -11.73
N VAL A 152 5.31 -3.34 -11.82
CA VAL A 152 6.77 -3.22 -11.86
C VAL A 152 7.36 -4.17 -12.89
N LYS A 153 8.47 -3.74 -13.46
CA LYS A 153 9.35 -4.48 -14.36
C LYS A 153 10.75 -4.40 -13.77
N ILE A 154 11.35 -5.56 -13.54
CA ILE A 154 12.64 -5.72 -12.88
C ILE A 154 13.50 -6.62 -13.75
N LYS A 155 14.74 -6.19 -14.00
CA LYS A 155 15.76 -7.04 -14.62
C LYS A 155 16.56 -7.70 -13.48
N LEU A 156 16.50 -9.01 -13.42
CA LEU A 156 17.18 -9.83 -12.42
C LEU A 156 18.68 -9.93 -12.73
N ALA A 157 19.46 -10.36 -11.74
CA ALA A 157 20.92 -10.42 -11.84
C ALA A 157 21.42 -11.35 -12.97
N ASP A 158 20.71 -12.43 -13.23
CA ASP A 158 20.95 -13.41 -14.31
C ASP A 158 20.51 -12.91 -15.71
N GLY A 159 19.97 -11.69 -15.79
CA GLY A 159 19.46 -11.10 -17.03
C GLY A 159 18.00 -11.42 -17.34
N ASN A 160 17.34 -12.28 -16.56
CA ASN A 160 15.92 -12.56 -16.70
C ASN A 160 15.07 -11.33 -16.36
N LEU A 161 13.85 -11.31 -16.89
CA LEU A 161 12.98 -10.15 -16.74
C LEU A 161 11.68 -10.52 -16.05
N LEU A 162 11.49 -10.00 -14.83
CA LEU A 162 10.29 -10.19 -14.05
C LEU A 162 9.36 -8.99 -14.19
N ARG A 163 8.11 -9.23 -14.58
CA ARG A 163 7.03 -8.22 -14.57
C ARG A 163 5.97 -8.65 -13.57
N LEU A 164 5.69 -7.80 -12.60
CA LEU A 164 4.63 -8.01 -11.62
C LEU A 164 3.51 -7.01 -11.84
N THR A 165 2.27 -7.45 -11.69
CA THR A 165 1.08 -6.59 -11.77
C THR A 165 0.06 -7.05 -10.76
N PHE A 166 -0.44 -6.10 -9.98
CA PHE A 166 -1.49 -6.29 -9.01
C PHE A 166 -2.68 -5.41 -9.36
N VAL A 167 -3.86 -6.02 -9.39
CA VAL A 167 -5.10 -5.37 -9.79
C VAL A 167 -6.20 -5.71 -8.80
N ASP A 168 -6.72 -4.71 -8.12
CA ASP A 168 -7.90 -4.86 -7.29
C ASP A 168 -9.15 -4.83 -8.17
N ILE A 169 -10.02 -5.81 -8.00
CA ILE A 169 -11.34 -5.88 -8.61
C ILE A 169 -12.35 -5.72 -7.48
N VAL A 170 -13.11 -4.62 -7.53
CA VAL A 170 -14.08 -4.27 -6.51
C VAL A 170 -15.47 -4.19 -7.11
N LYS A 171 -16.43 -4.83 -6.45
CA LYS A 171 -17.86 -4.74 -6.76
C LYS A 171 -18.55 -4.00 -5.63
N GLN A 172 -19.18 -2.89 -5.97
CA GLN A 172 -20.00 -2.11 -5.05
C GLN A 172 -21.48 -2.28 -5.40
N LYS A 173 -22.35 -2.43 -4.39
CA LYS A 173 -23.81 -2.45 -4.54
C LYS A 173 -24.41 -1.53 -3.49
N ALA A 174 -25.21 -0.54 -3.91
CA ALA A 174 -25.89 0.40 -3.01
C ALA A 174 -24.95 1.04 -1.96
N GLY A 175 -23.75 1.47 -2.38
CA GLY A 175 -22.76 2.10 -1.50
C GLY A 175 -21.80 1.13 -0.81
N SER A 176 -22.19 -0.12 -0.58
CA SER A 176 -21.36 -1.11 0.12
C SER A 176 -20.50 -1.96 -0.80
N ILE A 177 -19.30 -2.34 -0.34
CA ILE A 177 -18.43 -3.32 -1.02
C ILE A 177 -19.03 -4.71 -0.81
N VAL A 178 -19.34 -5.39 -1.92
CA VAL A 178 -19.90 -6.76 -1.90
C VAL A 178 -18.84 -7.79 -2.24
N ASP A 179 -17.87 -7.43 -3.07
CA ASP A 179 -16.75 -8.30 -3.45
C ASP A 179 -15.51 -7.45 -3.64
N HIS A 180 -14.39 -7.92 -3.10
CA HIS A 180 -13.07 -7.31 -3.28
C HIS A 180 -12.06 -8.45 -3.39
N ARG A 181 -11.40 -8.51 -4.53
CA ARG A 181 -10.32 -9.46 -4.79
C ARG A 181 -9.14 -8.75 -5.44
N THR A 182 -7.94 -9.20 -5.12
CA THR A 182 -6.70 -8.77 -5.74
C THR A 182 -6.27 -9.83 -6.73
N ASN A 183 -6.21 -9.49 -8.01
CA ASN A 183 -5.60 -10.35 -9.00
C ASN A 183 -4.10 -10.05 -9.08
N PHE A 184 -3.31 -11.09 -8.89
CA PHE A 184 -1.87 -11.09 -9.07
C PHE A 184 -1.53 -11.68 -10.44
N THR A 185 -0.60 -11.04 -11.14
CA THR A 185 0.00 -11.58 -12.36
C THR A 185 1.50 -11.34 -12.32
N ALA A 186 2.27 -12.42 -12.48
CA ALA A 186 3.69 -12.35 -12.73
C ALA A 186 4.01 -12.92 -14.11
N LYS A 187 4.91 -12.25 -14.82
CA LYS A 187 5.44 -12.69 -16.11
C LYS A 187 6.95 -12.71 -15.99
N LEU A 188 7.54 -13.90 -15.97
CA LEU A 188 8.97 -14.12 -16.00
C LEU A 188 9.36 -14.44 -17.43
N VAL A 189 10.13 -13.56 -18.05
CA VAL A 189 10.78 -13.81 -19.34
C VAL A 189 12.16 -14.34 -19.02
N TYR A 190 12.37 -15.64 -19.26
CA TYR A 190 13.64 -16.30 -19.02
C TYR A 190 14.44 -16.39 -20.32
N ASN A 191 15.76 -16.49 -20.22
CA ASN A 191 16.60 -16.69 -21.38
C ASN A 191 16.67 -18.19 -21.75
N PRO A 192 16.09 -18.63 -22.88
CA PRO A 192 16.06 -20.04 -23.27
C PRO A 192 17.44 -20.58 -23.69
N SER A 193 18.42 -19.70 -23.95
CA SER A 193 19.81 -20.13 -24.21
C SER A 193 20.56 -20.53 -22.93
N ILE A 194 20.06 -20.11 -21.76
CA ILE A 194 20.69 -20.38 -20.46
C ILE A 194 19.86 -21.36 -19.65
N TYR A 195 18.53 -21.27 -19.73
CA TYR A 195 17.62 -22.04 -18.90
C TYR A 195 16.64 -22.88 -19.71
N LYS A 196 16.37 -24.09 -19.20
CA LYS A 196 15.22 -24.92 -19.55
C LYS A 196 14.21 -24.86 -18.42
N VAL A 197 12.92 -24.94 -18.75
CA VAL A 197 11.85 -24.99 -17.75
C VAL A 197 11.53 -26.45 -17.44
N GLY A 198 11.73 -26.84 -16.18
CA GLY A 198 11.29 -28.13 -15.66
C GLY A 198 9.77 -28.20 -15.49
N HIS A 199 9.27 -29.34 -15.03
CA HIS A 199 7.85 -29.47 -14.70
C HIS A 199 7.50 -28.58 -13.50
N ILE A 200 6.44 -27.78 -13.62
CA ILE A 200 5.92 -26.92 -12.53
C ILE A 200 4.59 -27.52 -12.04
N PRO A 201 4.60 -28.30 -10.95
CA PRO A 201 3.38 -28.87 -10.39
C PRO A 201 2.51 -27.77 -9.76
N GLN A 202 1.39 -27.43 -10.39
CA GLN A 202 0.50 -26.36 -9.92
C GLN A 202 -0.08 -26.64 -8.52
N ALA A 203 -0.25 -27.92 -8.17
CA ALA A 203 -0.80 -28.35 -6.87
C ALA A 203 0.16 -28.10 -5.70
N GLU A 204 1.46 -27.97 -5.95
CA GLU A 204 2.49 -27.74 -4.92
C GLU A 204 2.79 -26.26 -4.71
N LEU A 205 2.16 -25.36 -5.48
CA LEU A 205 2.43 -23.94 -5.37
C LEU A 205 1.86 -23.36 -4.06
N PRO A 206 2.65 -22.60 -3.29
CA PRO A 206 2.23 -22.04 -2.00
C PRO A 206 0.97 -21.17 -2.08
N LEU A 207 0.76 -20.47 -3.20
CA LEU A 207 -0.40 -19.62 -3.39
C LEU A 207 -1.55 -20.40 -4.07
N PRO A 208 -2.67 -20.66 -3.37
CA PRO A 208 -3.75 -21.47 -3.90
C PRO A 208 -4.46 -20.79 -5.09
N GLY A 209 -4.87 -21.60 -6.06
CA GLY A 209 -5.55 -21.12 -7.27
C GLY A 209 -4.62 -20.41 -8.26
N THR A 210 -3.30 -20.53 -8.08
CA THR A 210 -2.31 -20.06 -9.05
C THR A 210 -2.37 -20.92 -10.30
N ARG A 211 -2.50 -20.27 -11.45
CA ARG A 211 -2.41 -20.89 -12.77
C ARG A 211 -1.06 -20.52 -13.39
N VAL A 212 -0.36 -21.52 -13.90
CA VAL A 212 0.90 -21.36 -14.60
C VAL A 212 0.67 -21.67 -16.07
N SER A 213 1.10 -20.77 -16.95
CA SER A 213 1.13 -20.99 -18.40
C SER A 213 2.53 -20.67 -18.90
N ILE A 214 3.10 -21.56 -19.70
CA ILE A 214 4.43 -21.45 -20.29
C ILE A 214 4.25 -21.31 -21.80
N SER A 215 4.87 -20.30 -22.40
CA SER A 215 4.92 -20.11 -23.86
C SER A 215 6.18 -19.35 -24.22
N ASP A 216 6.95 -19.87 -25.18
CA ASP A 216 8.02 -19.15 -25.89
C ASP A 216 8.99 -18.33 -25.02
N GLY A 217 9.65 -18.98 -24.05
CA GLY A 217 10.59 -18.28 -23.16
C GLY A 217 9.92 -17.46 -22.05
N ILE A 218 8.61 -17.64 -21.83
CA ILE A 218 7.83 -16.85 -20.88
C ILE A 218 7.02 -17.77 -19.97
N ILE A 219 7.19 -17.58 -18.66
CA ILE A 219 6.34 -18.17 -17.63
C ILE A 219 5.39 -17.08 -17.12
N ILE A 220 4.08 -17.36 -17.21
CA ILE A 220 3.03 -16.47 -16.70
C ILE A 220 2.34 -17.15 -15.53
N LEU A 221 2.34 -16.48 -14.39
CA LEU A 221 1.64 -16.86 -13.18
C LEU A 221 0.45 -15.93 -12.99
N LYS A 222 -0.73 -16.49 -12.74
CA LYS A 222 -1.94 -15.73 -12.44
C LYS A 222 -2.63 -16.32 -11.22
N ALA A 223 -2.94 -15.48 -10.23
CA ALA A 223 -3.67 -15.90 -9.05
C ALA A 223 -4.71 -14.84 -8.65
N GLY A 224 -5.85 -15.29 -8.14
CA GLY A 224 -6.88 -14.43 -7.57
C GLY A 224 -6.88 -14.56 -6.05
N VAL A 225 -6.57 -13.48 -5.35
CA VAL A 225 -6.48 -13.43 -3.89
C VAL A 225 -7.69 -12.70 -3.32
N LYS A 226 -8.49 -13.37 -2.48
CA LYS A 226 -9.59 -12.74 -1.75
C LYS A 226 -9.21 -12.21 -0.36
N ARG A 227 -8.02 -12.57 0.14
CA ARG A 227 -7.57 -12.21 1.50
C ARG A 227 -7.10 -10.75 1.57
N ASN A 228 -7.46 -10.09 2.67
CA ASN A 228 -6.92 -8.80 3.10
C ASN A 228 -6.38 -8.97 4.53
N PRO A 229 -5.06 -8.91 4.77
CA PRO A 229 -4.00 -8.38 3.89
C PRO A 229 -3.62 -9.30 2.72
N ILE A 230 -2.97 -8.71 1.71
CA ILE A 230 -2.41 -9.43 0.56
C ILE A 230 -1.31 -10.39 1.09
N PRO A 231 -1.34 -11.70 0.76
CA PRO A 231 -0.38 -12.68 1.24
C PRO A 231 0.92 -12.60 0.44
N VAL A 232 1.68 -11.52 0.68
CA VAL A 232 2.93 -11.23 -0.05
C VAL A 232 3.94 -12.37 0.08
N ARG A 233 3.99 -13.01 1.24
CA ARG A 233 4.90 -14.14 1.49
C ARG A 233 4.59 -15.31 0.56
N GLU A 234 3.33 -15.75 0.51
CA GLU A 234 2.87 -16.84 -0.37
C GLU A 234 3.15 -16.50 -1.85
N ILE A 235 2.99 -15.23 -2.24
CA ILE A 235 3.30 -14.76 -3.59
C ILE A 235 4.80 -14.87 -3.91
N LEU A 236 5.67 -14.41 -2.99
CA LEU A 236 7.12 -14.47 -3.17
C LEU A 236 7.64 -15.90 -3.14
N GLU A 237 7.11 -16.75 -2.26
CA GLU A 237 7.43 -18.18 -2.22
C GLU A 237 6.98 -18.89 -3.50
N THR A 238 5.81 -18.53 -4.05
CA THR A 238 5.35 -19.04 -5.35
C THR A 238 6.26 -18.60 -6.50
N LEU A 239 6.74 -17.35 -6.49
CA LEU A 239 7.71 -16.86 -7.46
C LEU A 239 9.03 -17.61 -7.36
N LYS A 240 9.53 -17.81 -6.14
CA LYS A 240 10.75 -18.57 -5.86
C LYS A 240 10.64 -20.01 -6.33
N ALA A 241 9.55 -20.70 -5.97
CA ALA A 241 9.28 -22.07 -6.39
C ALA A 241 9.26 -22.22 -7.92
N VAL A 242 8.69 -21.25 -8.64
CA VAL A 242 8.69 -21.25 -10.12
C VAL A 242 10.08 -21.01 -10.67
N TYR A 243 10.85 -20.12 -10.05
CA TYR A 243 12.21 -19.79 -10.47
C TYR A 243 13.18 -20.95 -10.21
N GLU A 244 13.02 -21.70 -9.12
CA GLU A 244 13.81 -22.90 -8.80
C GLU A 244 13.60 -24.04 -9.81
N ARG A 245 12.53 -24.00 -10.61
CA ARG A 245 12.30 -24.94 -11.72
C ARG A 245 12.96 -24.50 -13.04
N LEU A 246 13.72 -23.40 -13.04
CA LEU A 246 14.60 -23.05 -14.15
C LEU A 246 15.92 -23.81 -14.01
N GLU A 247 16.10 -24.83 -14.85
CA GLU A 247 17.30 -25.65 -14.89
C GLU A 247 18.32 -25.02 -15.84
N PRO A 248 19.56 -24.76 -15.40
CA PRO A 248 20.60 -24.24 -16.28
C PRO A 248 20.99 -25.30 -17.32
N LEU A 249 21.10 -24.92 -18.59
CA LEU A 249 21.49 -25.80 -19.71
C LEU A 249 22.97 -26.22 -19.67
N SER A 250 23.79 -25.51 -18.91
CA SER A 250 25.19 -25.86 -18.64
C SER A 250 25.56 -25.34 -17.25
N PRO A 251 26.44 -26.02 -16.50
CA PRO A 251 26.94 -25.47 -15.24
C PRO A 251 27.60 -24.13 -15.57
N LEU A 252 27.04 -23.05 -15.02
CA LEU A 252 27.63 -21.72 -15.11
C LEU A 252 29.07 -21.85 -14.59
N LYS A 253 30.07 -21.68 -15.46
CA LYS A 253 31.46 -21.56 -15.02
C LYS A 253 31.51 -20.34 -14.10
N GLY A 254 31.72 -20.60 -12.81
CA GLY A 254 31.82 -19.59 -11.76
C GLY A 254 33.00 -18.65 -11.96
#